data_AF-A0A9N9VZD7-F1
#
_entry.id   AF-A0A9N9VZD7-F1
#
_cell.length_a   1.000
_cell.length_b   1.000
_cell.length_c   1.000
_cell.angle_alpha   90.00
_cell.angle_beta   90.00
_cell.angle_gamma   90.00
#
_symmetry.space_group_name_H-M   'P 1'
#
loop_
_entity.id
_entity.type
_entity.pdbx_description
1 polymer ?
#
loop_
_entity_poly.entity_id
_entity_poly.type
_entity_poly.pdbx_seq_one_letter_code
_entity_poly.pdbx_strand_id
1 'polypeptide(L)'
;MVTVYPAGVNASWQGPSYAIEGVDGAAFTTDLIELIKESYCIDEKRVYATGHSNGGGFVGLLACSADHGGQFAAFAGVASALYTDLSGDETCSPSRSPLPMLESHGTADTTIPYNGGDGVGGKLPAIPDWLSRWGTRNKCTDSETIDKGNGLTEQRWTCDGTEGLQRHFKMEGQSHEYPGQANPQIWISPEIIGFFNAHSRP
;
A
#
# COMPACT_ATOMS: atom_id res chain seq x y z
N MET A 1 6.26 -12.43 -15.39
CA MET A 1 6.00 -11.88 -14.04
C MET A 1 6.28 -12.99 -13.05
N VAL A 2 7.18 -12.76 -12.09
CA VAL A 2 7.37 -13.65 -10.95
C VAL A 2 6.52 -13.08 -9.83
N THR A 3 5.67 -13.91 -9.23
CA THR A 3 4.87 -13.52 -8.07
C THR A 3 5.25 -14.40 -6.90
N VAL A 4 5.53 -13.78 -5.76
CA VAL A 4 5.93 -14.47 -4.53
C VAL A 4 4.90 -14.17 -3.46
N TYR A 5 4.44 -15.22 -2.78
CA TYR A 5 3.47 -15.14 -1.68
C TYR A 5 4.12 -15.64 -0.39
N PRO A 6 4.97 -14.84 0.25
CA PRO A 6 5.56 -15.23 1.52
C PRO A 6 4.49 -15.27 2.61
N ALA A 7 4.73 -16.03 3.67
CA ALA A 7 3.82 -16.15 4.81
C ALA A 7 4.39 -15.42 6.03
N GLY A 8 3.55 -14.61 6.68
CA GLY A 8 3.87 -14.05 7.99
C GLY A 8 3.89 -15.13 9.08
N VAL A 9 4.62 -14.89 10.16
CA VAL A 9 4.67 -15.82 11.29
C VAL A 9 3.35 -15.77 12.04
N ASN A 10 2.74 -16.93 12.31
CA ASN A 10 1.38 -17.03 12.86
C ASN A 10 0.35 -16.21 12.07
N ALA A 11 0.49 -16.18 10.74
CA ALA A 11 -0.35 -15.40 9.82
C ALA A 11 -0.38 -13.89 10.11
N SER A 12 0.66 -13.36 10.75
CA SER A 12 0.79 -11.93 11.09
C SER A 12 2.09 -11.35 10.53
N TRP A 13 1.97 -10.17 9.93
CA TRP A 13 3.07 -9.31 9.51
C TRP A 13 3.35 -8.23 10.56
N GLN A 14 4.59 -7.74 10.58
CA GLN A 14 5.08 -6.68 11.46
C GLN A 14 4.21 -5.40 11.38
N GLY A 15 4.03 -4.71 12.51
CA GLY A 15 3.26 -3.47 12.61
C GLY A 15 2.23 -3.46 13.76
N PRO A 16 1.22 -4.35 13.77
CA PRO A 16 0.21 -4.41 14.82
C PRO A 16 0.72 -4.96 16.14
N SER A 17 0.00 -4.67 17.23
CA SER A 17 0.23 -5.20 18.58
C SER A 17 0.13 -6.73 18.70
N TYR A 18 -0.57 -7.40 17.77
CA TYR A 18 -0.67 -8.86 17.72
C TYR A 18 0.46 -9.52 16.90
N ALA A 19 1.33 -8.73 16.26
CA ALA A 19 2.52 -9.29 15.62
C ALA A 19 3.50 -9.81 16.67
N ILE A 20 4.29 -10.83 16.30
CA ILE A 20 5.29 -11.42 17.20
C ILE A 20 6.45 -10.45 17.36
N GLU A 21 6.75 -10.08 18.59
CA GLU A 21 7.88 -9.22 18.93
C GLU A 21 9.21 -9.87 18.49
N GLY A 22 10.12 -9.05 17.96
CA GLY A 22 11.43 -9.50 17.48
C GLY A 22 11.44 -10.17 16.09
N VAL A 23 10.27 -10.38 15.47
CA VAL A 23 10.21 -10.79 14.05
C VAL A 23 10.42 -9.57 13.16
N ASP A 24 11.53 -9.57 12.43
CA ASP A 24 11.85 -8.53 11.44
C ASP A 24 11.35 -8.94 10.04
N GLY A 25 10.14 -8.51 9.71
CA GLY A 25 9.56 -8.78 8.40
C GLY A 25 10.26 -8.03 7.27
N ALA A 26 10.82 -6.86 7.55
CA ALA A 26 11.44 -5.99 6.55
C ALA A 26 12.81 -6.53 6.11
N ALA A 27 13.62 -7.00 7.07
CA ALA A 27 14.85 -7.75 6.79
C ALA A 27 14.54 -9.03 5.99
N PHE A 28 13.57 -9.83 6.44
CA PHE A 28 13.13 -11.02 5.70
C PHE A 28 12.72 -10.71 4.26
N THR A 29 12.00 -9.61 4.03
CA THR A 29 11.58 -9.21 2.68
C THR A 29 12.77 -8.83 1.80
N THR A 30 13.79 -8.21 2.39
CA THR A 30 15.04 -7.87 1.70
C THR A 30 15.79 -9.14 1.30
N ASP A 31 15.98 -10.08 2.24
CA ASP A 31 16.63 -11.35 1.98
C ASP A 31 15.89 -12.17 0.90
N LEU A 32 14.56 -12.13 0.92
CA LEU A 32 13.73 -12.79 -0.08
C LEU A 32 13.92 -12.18 -1.48
N ILE A 33 14.00 -10.85 -1.58
CA ILE A 33 14.25 -10.16 -2.86
C ILE A 33 15.62 -10.56 -3.41
N GLU A 34 16.66 -10.58 -2.56
CA GLU A 34 18.01 -11.00 -2.97
C GLU A 34 18.03 -12.45 -3.44
N LEU A 35 17.38 -13.37 -2.72
CA LEU A 35 17.25 -14.77 -3.14
C LEU A 35 16.58 -14.91 -4.53
N ILE A 36 15.54 -14.10 -4.80
CA ILE A 36 14.87 -14.12 -6.10
C ILE A 36 15.77 -13.57 -7.21
N LYS A 37 16.56 -12.51 -6.95
CA LYS A 37 17.54 -11.98 -7.92
C LYS A 37 18.61 -13.00 -8.27
N GLU A 38 19.08 -13.77 -7.28
CA GLU A 38 20.07 -14.83 -7.50
C GLU A 38 19.48 -16.01 -8.29
N SER A 39 18.20 -16.31 -8.07
CA SER A 39 17.54 -17.50 -8.63
C SER A 39 16.90 -17.26 -10.00
N TYR A 40 16.56 -16.01 -10.34
CA TYR A 40 15.80 -15.67 -11.54
C TYR A 40 16.30 -14.38 -12.19
N CYS A 41 16.26 -14.31 -13.52
CA CYS A 41 16.48 -13.06 -14.25
C CYS A 41 15.25 -12.15 -14.12
N ILE A 42 15.25 -11.27 -13.13
CA ILE A 42 14.22 -10.24 -12.93
C ILE A 42 14.72 -8.86 -13.36
N ASP A 43 13.79 -7.96 -13.68
CA ASP A 43 14.09 -6.54 -13.81
C ASP A 43 14.06 -5.88 -12.43
N GLU A 44 15.24 -5.62 -11.86
CA GLU A 44 15.36 -5.00 -10.54
C GLU A 44 14.76 -3.59 -10.47
N LYS A 45 14.56 -2.90 -11.60
CA LYS A 45 13.85 -1.61 -11.61
C LYS A 45 12.33 -1.78 -11.48
N ARG A 46 11.82 -3.02 -11.53
CA ARG A 46 10.39 -3.37 -11.51
C ARG A 46 10.07 -4.42 -10.44
N VAL A 47 10.45 -4.11 -9.20
CA VAL A 47 10.05 -4.85 -8.00
C VAL A 47 8.90 -4.09 -7.32
N TYR A 48 7.83 -4.77 -6.94
CA TYR A 48 6.62 -4.13 -6.39
C TYR A 48 6.14 -4.88 -5.15
N ALA A 49 5.40 -4.20 -4.27
CA ALA A 49 4.77 -4.81 -3.12
C ALA A 49 3.27 -4.49 -3.06
N THR A 50 2.47 -5.51 -2.80
CA THR A 50 1.03 -5.37 -2.53
C THR A 50 0.59 -6.26 -1.38
N GLY A 51 -0.47 -5.87 -0.69
CA GLY A 51 -1.02 -6.62 0.42
C GLY A 51 -2.43 -6.19 0.77
N HIS A 52 -3.15 -7.08 1.45
CA HIS A 52 -4.49 -6.86 1.97
C HIS A 52 -4.47 -6.78 3.50
N SER A 53 -5.28 -5.92 4.11
CA SER A 53 -5.43 -5.86 5.57
C SER A 53 -4.08 -5.63 6.28
N ASN A 54 -3.71 -6.49 7.23
CA ASN A 54 -2.38 -6.49 7.87
C ASN A 54 -1.22 -6.56 6.86
N GLY A 55 -1.36 -7.32 5.77
CA GLY A 55 -0.36 -7.34 4.71
C GLY A 55 -0.24 -5.99 3.99
N GLY A 56 -1.35 -5.28 3.79
CA GLY A 56 -1.35 -3.91 3.25
C GLY A 56 -0.69 -2.92 4.21
N GLY A 57 -0.92 -3.11 5.52
CA GLY A 57 -0.21 -2.40 6.57
C GLY A 57 1.30 -2.59 6.50
N PHE A 58 1.75 -3.84 6.34
CA PHE A 58 3.16 -4.19 6.19
C PHE A 58 3.79 -3.64 4.90
N VAL A 59 3.04 -3.62 3.79
CA VAL A 59 3.44 -2.91 2.56
C VAL A 59 3.64 -1.41 2.82
N GLY A 60 2.78 -0.78 3.63
CA GLY A 60 2.95 0.60 4.09
C GLY A 60 4.21 0.79 4.96
N LEU A 61 4.52 -0.16 5.84
CA LEU A 61 5.74 -0.17 6.66
C LEU A 61 7.00 -0.23 5.77
N LEU A 62 7.02 -1.10 4.75
CA LEU A 62 8.12 -1.16 3.78
C LEU A 62 8.29 0.16 3.02
N ALA A 63 7.19 0.77 2.58
CA ALA A 63 7.21 2.07 1.89
C ALA A 63 7.81 3.19 2.77
N CYS A 64 7.54 3.13 4.08
CA CYS A 64 8.07 4.05 5.08
C CYS A 64 9.51 3.76 5.54
N SER A 65 10.13 2.68 5.07
CA SER A 65 11.50 2.31 5.48
C SER A 65 12.55 2.92 4.55
N ALA A 66 13.55 3.58 5.14
CA ALA A 66 14.69 4.12 4.40
C ALA A 66 15.60 3.01 3.87
N ASP A 67 15.77 1.95 4.67
CA ASP A 67 16.67 0.83 4.38
C ASP A 67 16.02 -0.19 3.43
N HIS A 68 14.71 -0.42 3.55
CA HIS A 68 14.03 -1.49 2.81
C HIS A 68 13.19 -0.98 1.63
N GLY A 69 12.63 0.23 1.72
CA GLY A 69 11.73 0.77 0.69
C GLY A 69 12.39 1.04 -0.66
N GLY A 70 13.71 1.24 -0.68
CA GLY A 70 14.47 1.62 -1.90
C GLY A 70 14.48 0.54 -2.99
N GLN A 71 14.15 -0.69 -2.61
CA GLN A 71 14.12 -1.85 -3.49
C GLN A 71 12.90 -1.88 -4.40
N PHE A 72 11.80 -1.22 -3.99
CA PHE A 72 10.51 -1.29 -4.69
C PHE A 72 10.31 -0.09 -5.61
N ALA A 73 9.71 -0.29 -6.78
CA ALA A 73 9.31 0.74 -7.73
C ALA A 73 7.98 1.41 -7.37
N ALA A 74 7.03 0.66 -6.81
CA ALA A 74 5.71 1.13 -6.42
C ALA A 74 5.08 0.21 -5.35
N PHE A 75 4.13 0.75 -4.59
CA PHE A 75 3.40 0.04 -3.55
C PHE A 75 1.89 0.15 -3.79
N ALA A 76 1.14 -0.93 -3.51
CA ALA A 76 -0.32 -0.95 -3.63
C ALA A 76 -0.98 -1.69 -2.46
N GLY A 77 -1.77 -0.98 -1.64
CA GLY A 77 -2.47 -1.56 -0.50
C GLY A 77 -3.98 -1.70 -0.73
N VAL A 78 -4.58 -2.79 -0.22
CA VAL A 78 -6.03 -3.03 -0.22
C VAL A 78 -6.52 -3.16 1.21
N ALA A 79 -7.48 -2.32 1.62
CA ALA A 79 -8.01 -2.30 2.99
C ALA A 79 -6.89 -2.26 4.05
N SER A 80 -5.88 -1.40 3.84
CA SER A 80 -4.59 -1.50 4.54
C SER A 80 -4.67 -1.16 6.03
N ALA A 81 -4.21 -2.07 6.88
CA ALA A 81 -4.14 -1.89 8.33
C ALA A 81 -2.87 -1.12 8.73
N LEU A 82 -2.89 0.19 8.58
CA LEU A 82 -1.73 1.07 8.72
C LEU A 82 -1.44 1.41 10.20
N TYR A 83 -0.61 0.61 10.85
CA TYR A 83 -0.23 0.79 12.27
C TYR A 83 1.02 1.66 12.49
N THR A 84 1.73 2.01 11.42
CA THR A 84 2.85 2.96 11.41
C THR A 84 2.38 4.30 10.84
N ASP A 85 3.15 5.37 11.05
CA ASP A 85 2.81 6.71 10.55
C ASP A 85 1.47 7.22 11.10
N LEU A 86 1.23 7.13 12.42
CA LEU A 86 -0.06 7.48 13.00
C LEU A 86 -0.27 8.99 13.15
N SER A 87 0.76 9.73 13.60
CA SER A 87 0.66 11.13 14.03
C SER A 87 1.56 12.12 13.28
N GLY A 88 2.18 11.71 12.16
CA GLY A 88 2.93 12.61 11.27
C GLY A 88 4.44 12.36 11.29
N ASP A 89 4.92 11.69 10.24
CA ASP A 89 6.32 11.56 9.78
C ASP A 89 7.33 10.92 10.75
N GLU A 90 7.09 10.88 12.06
CA GLU A 90 8.06 10.38 13.06
C GLU A 90 8.49 8.92 12.82
N THR A 91 7.61 8.12 12.22
CA THR A 91 7.85 6.69 11.95
C THR A 91 7.86 6.36 10.46
N CYS A 92 7.89 7.36 9.59
CA CYS A 92 7.89 7.16 8.14
C CYS A 92 9.01 7.96 7.46
N SER A 93 10.04 7.24 7.01
CA SER A 93 11.21 7.78 6.33
C SER A 93 11.42 7.04 5.01
N PRO A 94 10.65 7.35 3.95
CA PRO A 94 10.79 6.66 2.68
C PRO A 94 12.20 6.86 2.10
N SER A 95 12.79 5.79 1.57
CA SER A 95 14.12 5.80 0.92
C SER A 95 14.28 6.81 -0.23
N ARG A 96 13.18 7.24 -0.85
CA ARG A 96 13.15 8.22 -1.94
C ARG A 96 11.80 8.92 -2.02
N SER A 97 11.80 10.07 -2.67
CA SER A 97 10.60 10.82 -3.06
C SER A 97 10.81 11.35 -4.49
N PRO A 98 9.80 11.25 -5.38
CA PRO A 98 8.48 10.64 -5.13
C PRO A 98 8.52 9.10 -5.12
N LEU A 99 7.54 8.49 -4.46
CA LEU A 99 7.33 7.04 -4.39
C LEU A 99 5.88 6.72 -4.81
N PRO A 100 5.66 5.97 -5.90
CA PRO A 100 4.31 5.66 -6.35
C PRO A 100 3.51 4.82 -5.36
N MET A 101 2.32 5.30 -5.01
CA MET A 101 1.41 4.69 -4.02
C MET A 101 0.01 4.49 -4.60
N LEU A 102 -0.56 3.30 -4.43
CA LEU A 102 -1.97 3.03 -4.68
C LEU A 102 -2.63 2.51 -3.41
N GLU A 103 -3.80 3.03 -3.09
CA GLU A 103 -4.65 2.55 -1.99
C GLU A 103 -6.05 2.23 -2.52
N SER A 104 -6.73 1.25 -1.93
CA SER A 104 -8.15 1.00 -2.18
C SER A 104 -8.85 0.55 -0.91
N HIS A 105 -10.01 1.13 -0.62
CA HIS A 105 -10.68 0.92 0.66
C HIS A 105 -12.19 1.08 0.59
N GLY A 106 -12.89 0.26 1.39
CA GLY A 106 -14.34 0.31 1.54
C GLY A 106 -14.79 1.24 2.66
N THR A 107 -15.87 2.01 2.46
CA THR A 107 -16.36 2.93 3.51
C THR A 107 -17.13 2.25 4.63
N ALA A 108 -17.60 1.02 4.41
CA ALA A 108 -18.29 0.20 5.41
C ALA A 108 -17.36 -0.84 6.06
N ASP A 109 -16.04 -0.69 5.90
CA ASP A 109 -15.05 -1.52 6.58
C ASP A 109 -15.11 -1.28 8.10
N THR A 110 -15.54 -2.32 8.84
CA THR A 110 -15.62 -2.29 10.30
C THR A 110 -14.40 -2.90 10.99
N THR A 111 -13.48 -3.49 10.22
CA THR A 111 -12.25 -4.09 10.74
C THR A 111 -11.11 -3.07 10.72
N ILE A 112 -10.94 -2.40 9.58
CA ILE A 112 -10.00 -1.31 9.34
C ILE A 112 -10.83 -0.10 8.88
N PRO A 113 -11.31 0.76 9.81
CA PRO A 113 -12.24 1.80 9.43
C PRO A 113 -11.63 2.85 8.50
N TYR A 114 -12.34 3.17 7.41
CA TYR A 114 -11.93 4.19 6.44
C TYR A 114 -11.61 5.55 7.09
N ASN A 115 -12.40 5.92 8.09
CA ASN A 115 -12.27 7.19 8.82
C ASN A 115 -11.28 7.11 10.01
N GLY A 116 -10.53 6.01 10.13
CA GLY A 116 -9.59 5.77 11.22
C GLY A 116 -10.27 5.40 12.53
N GLY A 117 -9.47 5.24 13.58
CA GLY A 117 -9.95 4.89 14.92
C GLY A 117 -9.12 3.82 15.60
N ASP A 118 -9.77 2.98 16.39
CA ASP A 118 -9.17 1.86 17.09
C ASP A 118 -9.37 0.57 16.30
N GLY A 119 -8.27 -0.05 15.86
CA GLY A 119 -8.24 -1.39 15.30
C GLY A 119 -7.73 -2.41 16.34
N VAL A 120 -7.93 -3.69 16.04
CA VAL A 120 -7.47 -4.81 16.89
C VAL A 120 -5.95 -4.74 17.16
N GLY A 121 -5.18 -4.31 16.16
CA GLY A 121 -3.72 -4.19 16.23
C GLY A 121 -3.19 -2.85 16.75
N GLY A 122 -4.06 -1.93 17.16
CA GLY A 122 -3.69 -0.57 17.56
C GLY A 122 -4.47 0.52 16.83
N LYS A 123 -4.08 1.78 17.05
CA LYS A 123 -4.66 2.94 16.38
C LYS A 123 -4.43 2.87 14.86
N LEU A 124 -5.42 3.34 14.12
CA LEU A 124 -5.41 3.44 12.67
C LEU A 124 -5.69 4.89 12.25
N PRO A 125 -4.91 5.47 11.32
CA PRO A 125 -5.21 6.78 10.77
C PRO A 125 -6.44 6.70 9.87
N ALA A 126 -7.10 7.84 9.64
CA ALA A 126 -8.07 7.90 8.55
C ALA A 126 -7.33 7.72 7.22
N ILE A 127 -7.92 6.98 6.29
CA ILE A 127 -7.35 6.78 4.94
C ILE A 127 -7.13 8.12 4.22
N PRO A 128 -8.05 9.10 4.28
CA PRO A 128 -7.79 10.44 3.76
C PRO A 128 -6.56 11.14 4.37
N ASP A 129 -6.30 10.97 5.67
CA ASP A 129 -5.14 11.57 6.34
C ASP A 129 -3.84 10.90 5.88
N TRP A 130 -3.85 9.57 5.75
CA TRP A 130 -2.71 8.83 5.20
C TRP A 130 -2.41 9.23 3.76
N LEU A 131 -3.44 9.38 2.91
CA LEU A 131 -3.30 9.87 1.53
C LEU A 131 -2.75 11.30 1.49
N SER A 132 -3.19 12.17 2.39
CA SER A 132 -2.69 13.55 2.50
C SER A 132 -1.20 13.59 2.86
N ARG A 133 -0.76 12.74 3.80
CA ARG A 133 0.66 12.63 4.18
C ARG A 133 1.52 12.12 3.02
N TRP A 134 1.09 11.07 2.32
CA TRP A 134 1.79 10.63 1.11
C TRP A 134 1.77 11.67 0.01
N GLY A 135 0.69 12.42 -0.13
CA GLY A 135 0.60 13.54 -1.07
C GLY A 135 1.67 14.59 -0.81
N THR A 136 1.91 14.90 0.47
CA THR A 136 2.96 15.81 0.91
C THR A 136 4.35 15.22 0.63
N ARG A 137 4.60 13.96 1.01
CA ARG A 137 5.89 13.28 0.77
C ARG A 137 6.23 13.16 -0.70
N ASN A 138 5.24 12.93 -1.55
CA ASN A 138 5.39 12.81 -2.99
C ASN A 138 5.39 14.16 -3.73
N LYS A 139 5.23 15.28 -3.02
CA LYS A 139 5.15 16.63 -3.61
C LYS A 139 4.01 16.72 -4.63
N CYS A 140 2.85 16.20 -4.27
CA CYS A 140 1.65 16.29 -5.08
C CYS A 140 1.14 17.74 -5.12
N THR A 141 0.86 18.23 -6.32
CA THR A 141 0.46 19.62 -6.56
C THR A 141 -0.99 19.75 -7.03
N ASP A 142 -1.54 18.68 -7.59
CA ASP A 142 -2.90 18.66 -8.12
C ASP A 142 -3.54 17.28 -7.88
N SER A 143 -4.86 17.24 -7.90
CA SER A 143 -5.64 16.01 -7.78
C SER A 143 -6.95 16.10 -8.54
N GLU A 144 -7.31 15.02 -9.21
CA GLU A 144 -8.63 14.83 -9.80
C GLU A 144 -9.39 13.71 -9.08
N THR A 145 -10.71 13.84 -9.07
CA THR A 145 -11.63 12.81 -8.56
C THR A 145 -12.55 12.39 -9.69
N ILE A 146 -12.52 11.11 -10.04
CA ILE A 146 -13.25 10.50 -11.13
C ILE A 146 -14.34 9.60 -10.53
N ASP A 147 -15.60 9.92 -10.78
CA ASP A 147 -16.72 9.02 -10.50
C ASP A 147 -16.72 7.89 -11.53
N LYS A 148 -16.59 6.64 -11.06
CA LYS A 148 -16.58 5.43 -11.89
C LYS A 148 -17.94 4.74 -11.92
N GLY A 149 -18.95 5.29 -11.26
CA GLY A 149 -20.27 4.71 -11.09
C GLY A 149 -20.31 3.63 -10.00
N ASN A 150 -21.52 3.16 -9.66
CA ASN A 150 -21.74 2.10 -8.66
C ASN A 150 -21.12 2.37 -7.28
N GLY A 151 -20.98 3.64 -6.88
CA GLY A 151 -20.35 4.02 -5.62
C GLY A 151 -18.83 3.84 -5.60
N LEU A 152 -18.19 3.66 -6.76
CA LEU A 152 -16.74 3.66 -6.89
C LEU A 152 -16.25 5.06 -7.31
N THR A 153 -15.29 5.58 -6.56
CA THR A 153 -14.58 6.81 -6.92
C THR A 153 -13.08 6.54 -7.00
N GLU A 154 -12.44 7.03 -8.05
CA GLU A 154 -10.98 7.05 -8.17
C GLU A 154 -10.46 8.46 -7.93
N GLN A 155 -9.51 8.64 -7.02
CA GLN A 155 -8.74 9.87 -6.89
C GLN A 155 -7.35 9.65 -7.46
N ARG A 156 -6.85 10.61 -8.24
CA ARG A 156 -5.52 10.59 -8.84
C ARG A 156 -4.81 11.88 -8.50
N TRP A 157 -3.56 11.78 -8.07
CA TRP A 157 -2.73 12.94 -7.78
C TRP A 157 -1.59 13.04 -8.79
N THR A 158 -1.31 14.27 -9.20
CA THR A 158 -0.10 14.61 -9.96
C THR A 158 0.98 15.02 -8.98
N CYS A 159 2.09 14.27 -8.97
CA CYS A 159 3.14 14.41 -7.98
C CYS A 159 4.50 14.52 -8.64
N ASP A 160 5.25 15.57 -8.30
CA ASP A 160 6.53 15.91 -8.93
C ASP A 160 6.45 15.91 -10.47
N GLY A 161 5.32 16.42 -11.01
CA GLY A 161 5.04 16.46 -12.46
C GLY A 161 4.56 15.14 -13.09
N THR A 162 4.42 14.06 -12.32
CA THR A 162 3.94 12.76 -12.80
C THR A 162 2.47 12.56 -12.44
N GLU A 163 1.59 12.48 -13.45
CA GLU A 163 0.16 12.22 -13.28
C GLU A 163 -0.09 10.79 -12.77
N GLY A 164 -0.99 10.65 -11.80
CA GLY A 164 -1.41 9.35 -11.28
C GLY A 164 -0.33 8.62 -10.48
N LEU A 165 0.73 9.32 -10.02
CA LEU A 165 1.78 8.75 -9.19
C LEU A 165 1.23 8.25 -7.84
N GLN A 166 0.23 8.96 -7.31
CA GLN A 166 -0.58 8.49 -6.20
C GLN A 166 -2.02 8.28 -6.68
N ARG A 167 -2.63 7.15 -6.29
CA ARG A 167 -4.00 6.78 -6.64
C ARG A 167 -4.76 6.24 -5.43
N HIS A 168 -6.06 6.49 -5.38
CA HIS A 168 -6.96 5.95 -4.36
C HIS A 168 -8.26 5.48 -4.99
N PHE A 169 -8.71 4.28 -4.62
CA PHE A 169 -10.04 3.78 -4.97
C PHE A 169 -10.92 3.71 -3.71
N LYS A 170 -11.90 4.60 -3.63
CA LYS A 170 -12.90 4.62 -2.57
C LYS A 170 -14.15 3.84 -3.03
N MET A 171 -14.53 2.82 -2.27
CA MET A 171 -15.69 1.97 -2.56
C MET A 171 -16.79 2.19 -1.51
N GLU A 172 -17.86 2.88 -1.90
CA GLU A 172 -18.97 3.15 -1.00
C GLU A 172 -19.71 1.86 -0.62
N GLY A 173 -19.90 1.64 0.68
CA GLY A 173 -20.63 0.48 1.21
C GLY A 173 -19.86 -0.84 1.22
N GLN A 174 -18.63 -0.87 0.69
CA GLN A 174 -17.79 -2.06 0.69
C GLN A 174 -17.25 -2.36 2.10
N SER A 175 -17.35 -3.63 2.51
CA SER A 175 -16.84 -4.18 3.77
C SER A 175 -15.33 -4.50 3.69
N HIS A 176 -14.77 -5.10 4.75
CA HIS A 176 -13.38 -5.56 4.80
C HIS A 176 -13.14 -6.80 3.92
N GLU A 177 -13.12 -6.59 2.60
CA GLU A 177 -12.93 -7.65 1.62
C GLU A 177 -11.95 -7.22 0.54
N TYR A 178 -11.33 -8.21 -0.09
CA TYR A 178 -10.55 -8.00 -1.30
C TYR A 178 -11.47 -7.91 -2.53
N PRO A 179 -11.54 -6.77 -3.25
CA PRO A 179 -12.44 -6.61 -4.40
C PRO A 179 -12.02 -7.47 -5.61
N GLY A 180 -12.53 -8.70 -5.67
CA GLY A 180 -12.26 -9.65 -6.74
C GLY A 180 -13.16 -9.47 -7.97
N GLN A 181 -13.06 -10.39 -8.93
CA GLN A 181 -13.82 -10.34 -10.20
C GLN A 181 -15.35 -10.31 -10.00
N ALA A 182 -15.87 -10.91 -8.93
CA ALA A 182 -17.30 -10.93 -8.62
C ALA A 182 -17.78 -9.67 -7.89
N ASN A 183 -16.87 -8.76 -7.52
CA ASN A 183 -17.24 -7.51 -6.87
C ASN A 183 -17.95 -6.59 -7.88
N PRO A 184 -19.13 -6.04 -7.54
CA PRO A 184 -19.93 -5.25 -8.47
C PRO A 184 -19.38 -3.84 -8.73
N GLN A 185 -18.45 -3.37 -7.91
CA GLN A 185 -17.83 -2.05 -8.02
C GLN A 185 -16.52 -2.13 -8.78
N ILE A 186 -15.61 -3.03 -8.40
CA ILE A 186 -14.27 -3.10 -9.02
C ILE A 186 -13.61 -4.47 -8.88
N TRP A 187 -12.93 -4.91 -9.94
CA TRP A 187 -11.89 -5.92 -9.84
C TRP A 187 -10.55 -5.21 -9.62
N ILE A 188 -10.02 -5.22 -8.39
CA ILE A 188 -8.87 -4.36 -8.03
C ILE A 188 -7.54 -4.87 -8.59
N SER A 189 -7.37 -6.19 -8.79
CA SER A 189 -6.06 -6.75 -9.17
C SER A 189 -5.53 -6.22 -10.51
N PRO A 190 -6.32 -6.11 -11.59
CA PRO A 190 -5.87 -5.50 -12.84
C PRO A 190 -5.46 -4.04 -12.69
N GLU A 191 -6.12 -3.26 -11.84
CA GLU A 191 -5.76 -1.86 -11.58
C GLU A 191 -4.40 -1.77 -10.88
N ILE A 192 -4.14 -2.65 -9.92
CA ILE A 192 -2.84 -2.77 -9.23
C ILE A 192 -1.74 -3.18 -10.23
N ILE A 193 -1.99 -4.19 -11.06
CA ILE A 193 -1.01 -4.64 -12.06
C ILE A 193 -0.74 -3.56 -13.11
N GLY A 194 -1.79 -2.86 -13.57
CA GLY A 194 -1.65 -1.72 -14.47
C GLY A 194 -0.83 -0.59 -13.86
N PHE A 195 -1.10 -0.28 -12.58
CA PHE A 195 -0.33 0.70 -11.82
C PHE A 195 1.14 0.29 -11.69
N PHE A 196 1.44 -0.97 -11.35
CA PHE A 196 2.82 -1.45 -11.28
C PHE A 196 3.54 -1.37 -12.62
N ASN A 197 2.90 -1.81 -13.71
CA ASN A 197 3.51 -1.77 -15.04
C ASN A 197 3.83 -0.36 -15.54
N ALA A 198 3.10 0.66 -15.04
CA ALA A 198 3.35 2.06 -15.38
C ALA A 198 4.56 2.67 -14.64
N HIS A 199 5.11 1.99 -13.61
CA HIS A 199 6.16 2.54 -12.76
C HIS A 199 7.41 1.66 -12.76
N SER A 200 8.58 2.31 -12.81
CA SER A 200 9.88 1.69 -12.59
C SER A 200 10.75 2.60 -11.74
N ARG A 201 11.70 2.03 -11.00
CA ARG A 201 12.73 2.82 -10.31
C ARG A 201 13.55 3.62 -11.34
N PRO A 202 13.96 4.86 -11.04
CA PRO A 202 14.78 5.69 -11.93
C PRO A 202 16.09 5.01 -12.34
#